data_AF-A0A9D7AQB2-F1
#
_entry.id   AF-A0A9D7AQB2-F1
#
_cell.length_a   1.000
_cell.length_b   1.000
_cell.length_c   1.000
_cell.angle_alpha   90.00
_cell.angle_beta   90.00
_cell.angle_gamma   90.00
#
_symmetry.space_group_name_H-M   'P 1'
#
loop_
_entity.id
_entity.type
_entity.pdbx_description
1 polymer ?
#
loop_
_entity_poly.entity_id
_entity_poly.type
_entity_poly.pdbx_seq_one_letter_code
_entity_poly.pdbx_strand_id
1 'polypeptide(L)'
;MVVDATLRPDFSQVELDVPQLSSNTQFALYLPEKRPFFLESSDLLRSPTDALYTRSVTQPRWGLRGSWRSDAVAATAFRYARPRWRRRAAASPYGTGTAPQGASDAAIARLRVDRDQLTVGALASWRRYGSNQGDNAVFGPDLTWQATPNLRLRAQVAGLAHQCFAR
;
A
#
# COMPACT_ATOMS: atom_id res chain seq x y z
N MET A 1 -20.00 -1.38 -8.26
CA MET A 1 -19.36 -0.89 -7.03
C MET A 1 -19.21 -2.06 -6.09
N VAL A 2 -18.06 -2.22 -5.43
CA VAL A 2 -17.81 -3.30 -4.46
C VAL A 2 -17.30 -2.67 -3.17
N VAL A 3 -17.80 -3.14 -2.03
CA VAL A 3 -17.36 -2.67 -0.71
C VAL A 3 -17.14 -3.90 0.16
N ASP A 4 -15.94 -4.01 0.72
CA ASP A 4 -15.58 -5.09 1.64
C ASP A 4 -15.18 -4.53 2.99
N ALA A 5 -15.58 -5.23 4.05
CA ALA A 5 -15.15 -4.93 5.41
C ALA A 5 -14.56 -6.19 6.04
N THR A 6 -13.54 -6.01 6.86
CA THR A 6 -12.93 -7.07 7.67
C THR A 6 -12.81 -6.60 9.10
N LEU A 7 -13.07 -7.51 10.04
CA LEU A 7 -12.95 -7.27 11.48
C LEU A 7 -11.96 -8.28 12.05
N ARG A 8 -10.88 -7.76 12.65
CA ARG A 8 -9.75 -8.54 13.19
C ARG A 8 -9.26 -9.66 12.24
N PRO A 9 -9.02 -9.39 10.94
CA PRO A 9 -8.50 -10.42 10.05
C PRO A 9 -7.08 -10.79 10.47
N ASP A 10 -6.76 -12.08 10.37
CA ASP A 10 -5.38 -12.54 10.49
C ASP A 10 -4.74 -12.65 9.10
N PHE A 11 -4.13 -11.55 8.64
CA PHE A 11 -3.36 -11.56 7.41
C PHE A 11 -1.88 -11.90 7.60
N SER A 12 -1.50 -12.40 8.77
CA SER A 12 -0.12 -12.88 9.00
C SER A 12 0.12 -14.29 8.44
N GLN A 13 -0.94 -15.02 8.07
CA GLN A 13 -0.87 -16.44 7.73
C GLN A 13 -0.78 -16.76 6.23
N VAL A 14 -0.03 -16.00 5.43
CA VAL A 14 0.16 -16.36 4.00
C VAL A 14 1.63 -16.34 3.64
N GLU A 15 2.35 -17.38 4.11
CA GLU A 15 3.54 -17.99 3.48
C GLU A 15 4.19 -19.06 4.39
N LEU A 16 3.76 -20.32 4.28
CA LEU A 16 4.62 -21.47 4.59
C LEU A 16 5.16 -22.17 3.33
N ASP A 17 4.71 -21.79 2.13
CA ASP A 17 4.99 -22.51 0.87
C ASP A 17 5.76 -21.70 -0.18
N VAL A 18 6.70 -20.84 0.23
CA VAL A 18 7.75 -20.39 -0.70
C VAL A 18 9.06 -20.94 -0.18
N PRO A 19 9.67 -21.95 -0.84
CA PRO A 19 11.00 -22.41 -0.44
C PRO A 19 11.95 -21.21 -0.47
N GLN A 20 12.47 -20.85 0.70
CA GLN A 20 13.38 -19.72 0.88
C GLN A 20 14.76 -20.08 0.32
N LEU A 21 14.89 -20.21 -0.99
CA LEU A 21 16.20 -20.13 -1.66
C LEU A 21 16.56 -18.66 -1.85
N SER A 22 16.76 -17.95 -0.75
CA SER A 22 17.45 -16.65 -0.75
C SER A 22 18.79 -16.84 -0.05
N SER A 23 19.74 -17.40 -0.80
CA SER A 23 21.14 -17.30 -0.45
C SER A 23 21.54 -15.83 -0.65
N ASN A 24 21.42 -15.03 0.41
CA ASN A 24 22.10 -13.75 0.58
C ASN A 24 21.62 -12.56 -0.29
N THR A 25 20.33 -12.16 -0.21
CA THR A 25 19.89 -10.86 -0.74
C THR A 25 19.56 -9.87 0.37
N GLN A 26 20.25 -8.73 0.40
CA GLN A 26 20.08 -7.62 1.36
C GLN A 26 18.80 -6.78 1.11
N PHE A 27 17.94 -7.19 0.17
CA PHE A 27 16.75 -6.46 -0.25
C PHE A 27 15.48 -7.19 0.15
N ALA A 28 14.43 -6.44 0.48
CA ALA A 28 13.12 -7.00 0.75
C ALA A 28 12.56 -7.66 -0.53
N LEU A 29 12.19 -8.94 -0.45
CA LEU A 29 11.53 -9.65 -1.54
C LEU A 29 10.17 -9.01 -1.80
N TYR A 30 9.97 -8.48 -3.02
CA TYR A 30 8.65 -8.07 -3.50
C TYR A 30 7.89 -9.31 -3.96
N LEU A 31 6.67 -9.42 -3.47
CA LEU A 31 6.06 -10.70 -3.24
C LEU A 31 4.58 -10.51 -3.61
N PRO A 32 4.01 -11.27 -4.58
CA PRO A 32 2.69 -10.98 -5.12
C PRO A 32 1.61 -11.14 -4.05
N GLU A 33 0.67 -10.21 -4.02
CA GLU A 33 -0.46 -10.27 -3.09
C GLU A 33 -1.38 -11.46 -3.42
N LYS A 34 -1.75 -12.25 -2.42
CA LYS A 34 -2.60 -13.44 -2.57
C LYS A 34 -3.90 -13.36 -1.76
N ARG A 35 -4.04 -12.37 -0.88
CA ARG A 35 -5.20 -12.26 0.01
C ARG A 35 -6.41 -11.72 -0.76
N PRO A 36 -7.57 -12.40 -0.74
CA PRO A 36 -8.76 -11.99 -1.51
C PRO A 36 -9.14 -10.53 -1.31
N PHE A 37 -9.06 -10.06 -0.06
CA PHE A 37 -9.36 -8.68 0.32
C PHE A 37 -8.55 -7.62 -0.46
N PHE A 38 -7.32 -7.93 -0.90
CA PHE A 38 -6.47 -7.01 -1.65
C PHE A 38 -6.43 -7.32 -3.16
N LEU A 39 -6.88 -8.50 -3.58
CA LEU A 39 -6.84 -8.94 -4.98
C LEU A 39 -7.85 -8.22 -5.87
N GLU A 40 -9.05 -7.95 -5.35
CA GLU A 40 -10.20 -7.46 -6.12
C GLU A 40 -10.03 -6.04 -6.70
N SER A 41 -8.95 -5.34 -6.35
CA SER A 41 -8.55 -4.08 -7.01
C SER A 41 -7.03 -3.93 -7.10
N SER A 42 -6.32 -5.06 -7.11
CA SER A 42 -4.85 -5.07 -7.17
C SER A 42 -4.31 -4.44 -8.46
N ASP A 43 -5.05 -4.55 -9.55
CA ASP A 43 -4.74 -3.93 -10.84
C ASP A 43 -4.83 -2.40 -10.78
N LEU A 44 -5.75 -1.85 -10.00
CA LEU A 44 -5.85 -0.41 -9.75
C LEU A 44 -4.73 0.09 -8.84
N LEU A 45 -4.21 -0.74 -7.93
CA LEU A 45 -3.13 -0.38 -7.02
C LEU A 45 -1.74 -0.44 -7.68
N ARG A 46 -1.63 -1.03 -8.87
CA ARG A 46 -0.37 -1.01 -9.65
C ARG A 46 -0.10 0.41 -10.17
N SER A 47 1.04 0.95 -9.78
CA SER A 47 1.63 2.18 -10.32
C SER A 47 2.96 1.84 -11.02
N PRO A 48 3.45 2.67 -11.95
CA PRO A 48 4.76 2.47 -12.57
C PRO A 48 5.91 2.21 -11.58
N THR A 49 5.88 2.78 -10.37
CA THR A 49 6.93 2.62 -9.34
C THR A 49 6.56 1.68 -8.17
N ASP A 50 5.56 0.80 -8.31
CA ASP A 50 5.13 -0.11 -7.21
C ASP A 50 5.01 0.59 -5.83
N ALA A 51 4.37 1.77 -5.80
CA ALA A 51 4.38 2.66 -4.64
C ALA A 51 3.63 2.10 -3.41
N LEU A 52 2.91 0.98 -3.56
CA LEU A 52 2.08 0.38 -2.52
C LEU A 52 2.43 -1.09 -2.29
N TYR A 53 2.87 -1.39 -1.07
CA TYR A 53 3.12 -2.76 -0.64
C TYR A 53 2.09 -3.22 0.39
N THR A 54 1.03 -3.88 -0.08
CA THR A 54 -0.10 -4.35 0.74
C THR A 54 0.30 -5.40 1.77
N ARG A 55 1.37 -6.18 1.51
CA ARG A 55 1.92 -7.18 2.45
C ARG A 55 2.52 -6.57 3.72
N SER A 56 2.70 -5.25 3.77
CA SER A 56 3.02 -4.54 5.03
C SER A 56 1.87 -4.51 6.05
N VAL A 57 0.66 -4.93 5.65
CA VAL A 57 -0.55 -4.99 6.50
C VAL A 57 -0.75 -6.40 7.01
N THR A 58 -0.40 -6.71 8.26
CA THR A 58 -0.45 -8.08 8.79
C THR A 58 -1.67 -8.39 9.65
N GLN A 59 -1.99 -7.57 10.65
CA GLN A 59 -3.12 -7.80 11.55
C GLN A 59 -3.79 -6.49 11.95
N PRO A 60 -4.64 -5.94 11.08
CA PRO A 60 -5.45 -4.79 11.43
C PRO A 60 -6.59 -5.19 12.38
N ARG A 61 -7.04 -4.26 13.22
CA ARG A 61 -8.27 -4.41 14.02
C ARG A 61 -9.50 -4.44 13.14
N TRP A 62 -9.47 -3.66 12.06
CA TRP A 62 -10.49 -3.59 11.03
C TRP A 62 -9.87 -3.08 9.74
N GLY A 63 -10.48 -3.44 8.61
CA GLY A 63 -10.15 -2.92 7.29
C GLY A 63 -11.43 -2.68 6.49
N LEU A 64 -11.51 -1.55 5.80
CA LEU A 64 -12.60 -1.21 4.91
C LEU A 64 -12.03 -0.91 3.54
N ARG A 65 -12.60 -1.51 2.51
CA ARG A 65 -12.24 -1.30 1.11
C ARG A 65 -13.47 -0.94 0.32
N GLY A 66 -13.32 -0.01 -0.61
CA GLY A 66 -14.33 0.29 -1.62
C GLY A 66 -13.67 0.39 -2.98
N SER A 67 -14.30 -0.18 -4.00
CA SER A 67 -13.92 0.03 -5.39
C SER A 67 -15.12 0.42 -6.25
N TRP A 68 -14.84 1.31 -7.18
CA TRP A 68 -15.77 1.77 -8.19
C TRP A 68 -15.10 1.70 -9.55
N ARG A 69 -15.84 1.26 -10.57
CA ARG A 69 -15.35 1.12 -11.93
C ARG A 69 -16.48 1.39 -12.90
N SER A 70 -16.15 2.16 -13.93
CA SER A 70 -16.95 2.53 -15.09
C SER A 70 -16.04 2.46 -16.33
N ASP A 71 -16.58 2.74 -17.51
CA ASP A 71 -15.84 2.64 -18.78
C ASP A 71 -14.64 3.60 -18.86
N ALA A 72 -14.78 4.81 -18.29
CA ALA A 72 -13.75 5.85 -18.34
C ALA A 72 -13.05 6.07 -16.98
N VAL A 73 -13.64 5.63 -15.87
CA VAL A 73 -13.13 5.95 -14.53
C VAL A 73 -13.15 4.74 -13.62
N ALA A 74 -12.04 4.51 -12.93
CA ALA A 74 -11.91 3.50 -11.88
C ALA A 74 -11.26 4.09 -10.63
N ALA A 75 -11.80 3.75 -9.46
CA ALA A 75 -11.30 4.20 -8.18
C ALA A 75 -11.26 3.05 -7.17
N THR A 76 -10.28 3.07 -6.28
CA THR A 76 -10.19 2.16 -5.14
C THR A 76 -9.73 2.91 -3.92
N ALA A 77 -10.30 2.60 -2.77
CA ALA A 77 -9.88 3.12 -1.49
C ALA A 77 -9.83 2.00 -0.46
N PHE A 78 -8.84 2.05 0.42
CA PHE A 78 -8.65 1.10 1.49
C PHE A 78 -8.21 1.84 2.76
N ARG A 79 -8.89 1.59 3.88
CA ARG A 79 -8.52 2.13 5.18
C ARG A 79 -8.45 1.01 6.22
N TYR A 80 -7.48 1.07 7.11
CA TYR A 80 -7.29 0.08 8.16
C TYR A 80 -6.65 0.69 9.40
N ALA A 81 -7.01 0.14 10.56
CA ALA A 81 -6.37 0.50 11.82
C ALA A 81 -5.59 -0.68 12.40
N ARG A 82 -4.36 -0.44 12.84
CA ARG A 82 -3.51 -1.41 13.54
C ARG A 82 -3.44 -1.10 15.03
N PRO A 83 -3.45 -2.11 15.90
CA PRO A 83 -3.36 -1.92 17.34
C PRO A 83 -1.90 -1.69 17.81
N ARG A 84 -1.74 -1.16 19.03
CA ARG A 84 -0.45 -0.81 19.66
C ARG A 84 0.36 -2.00 20.21
N TRP A 85 -0.26 -3.18 20.32
CA TRP A 85 0.33 -4.30 21.09
C TRP A 85 1.48 -5.02 20.40
N ARG A 86 1.79 -4.69 19.14
CA ARG A 86 2.81 -5.41 18.37
C ARG A 86 4.19 -4.82 18.59
N ARG A 87 5.19 -5.71 18.68
CA ARG A 87 6.61 -5.39 18.66
C ARG A 87 7.16 -5.78 17.29
N ARG A 88 7.95 -4.92 16.67
CA ARG A 88 8.75 -5.30 15.49
C ARG A 88 10.13 -5.73 15.96
N ALA A 89 10.69 -6.73 15.30
CA ALA A 89 12.12 -6.96 15.38
C ALA A 89 12.84 -5.70 14.92
N ALA A 90 13.71 -5.17 15.76
CA ALA A 90 14.57 -4.04 15.46
C ALA A 90 16.00 -4.52 15.57
N ALA A 91 16.75 -4.40 14.47
CA ALA A 91 18.16 -4.72 14.50
C ALA A 91 18.89 -3.75 15.45
N SER A 92 19.70 -4.31 16.34
CA SER A 92 20.61 -3.60 17.24
C SER A 92 22.04 -4.08 16.98
N PRO A 93 23.08 -3.26 17.24
CA PRO A 93 24.47 -3.63 16.96
C PRO A 93 24.93 -4.93 17.66
N TYR A 94 24.27 -5.32 18.74
CA TYR A 94 24.61 -6.51 19.53
C TYR A 94 23.50 -7.58 19.55
N GLY A 95 22.52 -7.52 18.63
CA GLY A 95 21.47 -8.53 18.52
C GLY A 95 20.15 -8.04 17.92
N THR A 96 19.14 -8.90 17.91
CA THR A 96 17.78 -8.54 17.49
C THR A 96 16.96 -8.08 18.69
N GLY A 97 16.73 -6.77 18.80
CA GLY A 97 15.87 -6.17 19.79
C GLY A 97 14.40 -6.18 19.35
N THR A 98 13.51 -5.71 20.24
CA THR A 98 12.11 -5.47 19.88
C THR A 98 11.75 -4.00 20.07
N ALA A 99 11.35 -3.33 18.98
CA ALA A 99 10.82 -1.97 19.05
C ALA A 99 9.29 -2.02 19.19
N PRO A 100 8.68 -1.23 20.10
CA PRO A 100 7.24 -1.07 20.13
C PRO A 100 6.75 -0.52 18.79
N GLN A 101 5.80 -1.20 18.16
CA GLN A 101 5.12 -0.69 16.98
C GLN A 101 3.83 0.00 17.43
N GLY A 102 3.80 1.33 17.31
CA GLY A 102 2.64 2.15 17.66
C GLY A 102 1.38 1.72 16.92
N ALA A 103 0.21 2.01 17.52
CA ALA A 103 -1.05 1.94 16.78
C ALA A 103 -0.95 2.84 15.53
N SER A 104 -1.64 2.50 14.46
CA SER A 104 -1.69 3.37 13.29
C SER A 104 -3.01 3.25 12.56
N ASP A 105 -3.50 4.35 12.02
CA ASP A 105 -4.63 4.38 11.09
C ASP A 105 -4.06 4.79 9.74
N ALA A 106 -4.34 4.01 8.71
CA ALA A 106 -3.86 4.29 7.37
C ALA A 106 -4.99 4.18 6.36
N ALA A 107 -5.02 5.13 5.43
CA ALA A 107 -5.91 5.18 4.29
C ALA A 107 -5.07 5.26 3.01
N ILE A 108 -5.49 4.56 1.97
CA ILE A 108 -4.91 4.60 0.64
C ILE A 108 -6.07 4.78 -0.32
N ALA A 109 -5.93 5.67 -1.29
CA ALA A 109 -6.90 5.88 -2.35
C ALA A 109 -6.18 6.01 -3.69
N ARG A 110 -6.78 5.48 -4.74
CA ARG A 110 -6.30 5.62 -6.10
C ARG A 110 -7.46 5.86 -7.04
N LEU A 111 -7.30 6.83 -7.93
CA LEU A 111 -8.22 7.17 -9.00
C LEU A 111 -7.48 6.99 -10.32
N ARG A 112 -8.15 6.43 -11.32
CA ARG A 112 -7.67 6.28 -12.68
C ARG A 112 -8.76 6.70 -13.64
N VAL A 113 -8.40 7.54 -14.62
CA VAL A 113 -9.26 7.98 -15.69
C VAL A 113 -8.62 7.55 -17.00
N ASP A 114 -9.34 6.77 -17.79
CA ASP A 114 -8.91 6.27 -19.08
C ASP A 114 -9.65 7.04 -20.19
N ARG A 115 -8.91 7.57 -21.16
CA ARG A 115 -9.42 8.29 -22.34
C ARG A 115 -8.62 7.90 -23.58
N ASP A 116 -9.17 7.02 -24.41
CA ASP A 116 -8.58 6.53 -25.66
C ASP A 116 -7.09 6.12 -25.53
N GLN A 117 -6.19 7.07 -25.78
CA GLN A 117 -4.74 6.89 -25.75
C GLN A 117 -4.07 7.40 -24.46
N LEU A 118 -4.81 8.06 -23.57
CA LEU A 118 -4.32 8.71 -22.36
C LEU A 118 -4.98 8.12 -21.12
N THR A 119 -4.17 7.61 -20.21
CA THR A 119 -4.57 7.23 -18.85
C THR A 119 -3.95 8.22 -17.87
N VAL A 120 -4.78 8.81 -17.02
CA VAL A 120 -4.35 9.66 -15.91
C VAL A 120 -4.72 8.99 -14.60
N GLY A 121 -3.75 8.84 -13.71
CA GLY A 121 -3.89 8.28 -12.39
C GLY A 121 -3.52 9.27 -11.30
N ALA A 122 -4.06 9.05 -10.11
CA ALA A 122 -3.61 9.71 -8.90
C ALA A 122 -3.69 8.74 -7.74
N LEU A 123 -2.63 8.69 -6.94
CA LEU A 123 -2.51 7.89 -5.75
C LEU A 123 -2.33 8.80 -4.55
N ALA A 124 -3.08 8.55 -3.49
CA ALA A 124 -2.91 9.19 -2.20
C ALA A 124 -2.80 8.10 -1.13
N SER A 125 -1.89 8.27 -0.19
CA SER A 125 -1.85 7.47 1.02
C SER A 125 -1.62 8.37 2.22
N TRP A 126 -2.29 8.05 3.31
CA TRP A 126 -2.14 8.75 4.57
C TRP A 126 -2.01 7.72 5.67
N ARG A 127 -1.06 7.92 6.58
CA ARG A 127 -0.90 7.09 7.77
C ARG A 127 -0.65 7.99 8.97
N ARG A 128 -1.52 7.90 9.97
CA ARG A 128 -1.34 8.53 11.28
C ARG A 128 -0.81 7.49 12.26
N TYR A 129 0.25 7.84 12.97
CA TYR A 129 0.78 7.02 14.06
C TYR A 129 0.17 7.46 15.39
N GLY A 130 -0.18 6.49 16.22
CA GLY A 130 -0.73 6.74 17.55
C GLY A 130 0.31 7.35 18.49
N SER A 131 -0.16 8.02 19.55
CA SER A 131 0.69 8.64 20.58
C SER A 131 1.61 9.76 20.07
N ASN A 132 1.08 10.68 19.26
CA ASN A 132 1.82 11.86 18.75
C ASN A 132 3.10 11.53 17.95
N GLN A 133 3.21 10.32 17.41
CA GLN A 133 4.39 9.90 16.64
C GLN A 133 4.44 10.47 15.21
N GLY A 134 3.51 11.35 14.85
CA GLY A 134 3.45 12.00 13.55
C GLY A 134 2.47 11.38 12.54
N ASP A 135 2.42 12.01 11.38
CA ASP A 135 1.69 11.54 10.21
C ASP A 135 2.62 11.41 8.99
N ASN A 136 2.19 10.61 8.03
CA ASN A 136 2.84 10.48 6.74
C ASN A 136 1.78 10.50 5.65
N ALA A 137 1.91 11.46 4.74
CA ALA A 137 1.13 11.60 3.54
C ALA A 137 1.99 11.37 2.31
N VAL A 138 1.49 10.60 1.36
CA VAL A 138 2.06 10.47 0.03
C VAL A 138 0.99 10.83 -0.97
N PHE A 139 1.28 11.71 -1.90
CA PHE A 139 0.44 11.98 -3.05
C PHE A 139 1.25 11.78 -4.32
N GLY A 140 0.71 11.11 -5.31
CA GLY A 140 1.43 10.85 -6.54
C GLY A 140 0.50 10.78 -7.76
N PRO A 141 0.48 11.82 -8.61
CA PRO A 141 -0.16 11.72 -9.92
C PRO A 141 0.70 10.89 -10.88
N ASP A 142 0.04 10.15 -11.75
CA ASP A 142 0.66 9.39 -12.83
C ASP A 142 -0.06 9.62 -14.16
N LEU A 143 0.69 9.53 -15.25
CA LEU A 143 0.20 9.72 -16.61
C LEU A 143 0.81 8.66 -17.51
N THR A 144 -0.02 8.04 -18.34
CA THR A 144 0.41 7.12 -19.40
C THR A 144 -0.23 7.56 -20.70
N TRP A 145 0.58 7.83 -21.72
CA TRP A 145 0.11 8.24 -23.03
C TRP A 145 0.67 7.32 -24.12
N GLN A 146 -0.21 6.76 -24.94
CA GLN A 146 0.10 5.97 -26.13
C GLN A 146 0.15 6.92 -27.34
N ALA A 147 1.30 7.56 -27.57
CA ALA A 147 1.44 8.54 -28.66
C ALA A 147 1.36 7.89 -30.05
N THR A 148 1.81 6.65 -30.18
CA THR A 148 1.66 5.82 -31.39
C THR A 148 1.45 4.36 -30.99
N PRO A 149 1.07 3.45 -31.91
CA PRO A 149 0.96 2.02 -31.60
C PRO A 149 2.24 1.41 -31.00
N ASN A 150 3.40 2.03 -31.23
CA ASN A 150 4.71 1.54 -30.81
C ASN A 150 5.36 2.40 -29.71
N LEU A 151 4.79 3.57 -29.35
CA LEU A 151 5.38 4.50 -28.40
C LEU A 151 4.44 4.76 -27.21
N ARG A 152 4.86 4.31 -26.03
CA ARG A 152 4.19 4.58 -24.76
C ARG A 152 5.06 5.47 -23.87
N LEU A 153 4.54 6.64 -23.51
CA LEU A 153 5.14 7.54 -22.54
C LEU A 153 4.50 7.35 -21.18
N ARG A 154 5.29 7.33 -20.10
CA ARG A 154 4.83 7.23 -18.72
C ARG A 154 5.52 8.28 -17.87
N ALA A 155 4.76 8.96 -17.02
CA ALA A 155 5.26 9.90 -16.04
C ALA A 155 4.61 9.60 -14.68
N GLN A 156 5.38 9.69 -13.60
CA GLN A 156 4.88 9.58 -12.24
C GLN A 156 5.64 10.58 -11.36
N VAL A 157 4.90 11.30 -10.53
CA VAL A 157 5.46 12.17 -9.49
C VAL A 157 5.01 11.62 -8.15
N ALA A 158 5.87 11.66 -7.13
CA ALA A 158 5.50 11.30 -5.76
C ALA A 158 5.96 12.39 -4.81
N GLY A 159 4.99 13.07 -4.20
CA GLY A 159 5.19 14.03 -3.12
C GLY A 159 4.95 13.36 -1.77
N LEU A 160 5.82 13.66 -0.82
CA LEU A 160 5.75 13.18 0.57
C LEU A 160 5.56 14.38 1.49
N ALA A 161 4.56 14.34 2.38
CA ALA A 161 4.42 15.28 3.47
C ALA A 161 4.42 14.51 4.79
N HIS A 162 5.34 14.86 5.67
CA HIS A 162 5.50 14.22 6.98
C HIS A 162 5.49 15.31 8.05
N GLN A 163 4.58 15.22 9.02
CA GLN A 163 4.64 16.05 10.21
C GLN A 163 5.07 15.17 11.39
N CYS A 164 6.33 15.35 11.80
CA CYS A 164 6.80 14.82 13.07
C CYS A 164 6.37 15.77 14.18
N PHE A 165 5.48 15.32 15.07
CA PHE A 165 5.25 16.03 16.32
C PHE A 165 6.38 15.66 17.29
N ALA A 166 7.48 16.42 17.24
CA ALA A 166 8.49 16.36 18.28
C ALA A 166 7.88 16.82 19.62
N ARG A 167 8.16 16.07 20.68
CA ARG A 167 7.91 16.50 22.06
C ARG A 167 9.21 17.01 22.65
#